data_AF-A0A6J4LMN8-F1
#
_entry.id   AF-A0A6J4LMN8-F1
#
_cell.length_a   1.000
_cell.length_b   1.000
_cell.length_c   1.000
_cell.angle_alpha   90.00
_cell.angle_beta   90.00
_cell.angle_gamma   90.00
#
_symmetry.space_group_name_H-M   'P 1'
#
loop_
_entity.id
_entity.type
_entity.pdbx_description
1 polymer ?
#
loop_
_entity_poly.entity_id
_entity_poly.type
_entity_poly.pdbx_seq_one_letter_code
_entity_poly.pdbx_strand_id
1 'polypeptide(L)'
;YEAGEFFGEAAVMLEVPYIATGYAIGATSVFVIPKGNFEQLLRTCPALAETFAQEVSKEQQEYAGLRQQLQDLGLLQMTERHHDFVDWVQARLKQIFSIS
;
A
#
# COMPACT_ATOMS: atom_id res chain seq x y z
N TYR A 1 -5.13 -14.57 6.58
CA TYR A 1 -6.23 -14.09 5.74
C TYR A 1 -7.42 -14.99 5.89
N GLU A 2 -8.46 -14.47 6.50
CA GLU A 2 -9.78 -15.08 6.66
C GLU A 2 -10.80 -14.42 5.73
N ALA A 3 -12.00 -15.02 5.64
CA ALA A 3 -13.07 -14.47 4.81
C ALA A 3 -13.47 -13.05 5.28
N GLY A 4 -13.49 -12.09 4.34
CA GLY A 4 -13.80 -10.68 4.61
C GLY A 4 -12.58 -9.80 4.80
N GLU A 5 -11.38 -10.38 4.97
CA GLU A 5 -10.13 -9.63 4.94
C GLU A 5 -9.71 -9.32 3.50
N PHE A 6 -8.91 -8.27 3.33
CA PHE A 6 -8.27 -7.91 2.07
C PHE A 6 -6.75 -7.88 2.24
N PHE A 7 -6.03 -7.88 1.12
CA PHE A 7 -4.57 -7.92 1.11
C PHE A 7 -4.00 -7.37 -0.19
N GLY A 8 -2.70 -7.02 -0.16
CA GLY A 8 -1.96 -6.53 -1.32
C GLY A 8 -2.19 -5.05 -1.64
N GLU A 9 -2.93 -4.35 -0.78
CA GLU A 9 -3.21 -2.92 -0.87
C GLU A 9 -1.94 -2.09 -0.64
N ALA A 10 -1.05 -2.53 0.24
CA ALA A 10 0.18 -1.81 0.54
C ALA A 10 1.02 -1.66 -0.73
N ALA A 11 1.37 -2.73 -1.43
CA ALA A 11 2.11 -2.66 -2.70
C ALA A 11 1.50 -1.67 -3.72
N VAL A 12 0.16 -1.60 -3.79
CA VAL A 12 -0.54 -0.68 -4.71
C VAL A 12 -0.50 0.76 -4.23
N MET A 13 -0.85 1.03 -2.97
CA MET A 13 -0.87 2.38 -2.39
C MET A 13 0.53 2.99 -2.37
N LEU A 14 1.51 2.16 -2.05
CA LEU A 14 2.90 2.52 -1.82
C LEU A 14 3.75 2.49 -3.09
N GLU A 15 3.23 1.92 -4.17
CA GLU A 15 3.97 1.81 -5.44
C GLU A 15 5.28 1.03 -5.29
N VAL A 16 5.29 0.03 -4.40
CA VAL A 16 6.41 -0.87 -4.12
C VAL A 16 6.11 -2.28 -4.64
N PRO A 17 7.14 -3.13 -4.86
CA PRO A 17 6.93 -4.53 -5.17
C PRO A 17 6.15 -5.27 -4.08
N TYR A 18 5.41 -6.32 -4.46
CA TYR A 18 4.85 -7.27 -3.51
C TYR A 18 5.98 -7.99 -2.77
N ILE A 19 5.96 -7.91 -1.44
CA ILE A 19 7.03 -8.45 -0.57
C ILE A 19 6.67 -9.77 0.10
N ALA A 20 5.42 -10.18 -0.04
CA ALA A 20 4.92 -11.45 0.43
C ALA A 20 4.35 -12.24 -0.75
N THR A 21 4.51 -13.56 -0.70
CA THR A 21 3.85 -14.48 -1.62
C THR A 21 2.63 -15.07 -0.91
N GLY A 22 1.44 -14.77 -1.42
CA GLY A 22 0.21 -15.40 -0.95
C GLY A 22 -0.06 -16.71 -1.69
N TYR A 23 -0.42 -17.77 -0.97
CA TYR A 23 -0.88 -19.03 -1.54
C TYR A 23 -2.20 -19.46 -0.88
N ALA A 24 -3.14 -19.96 -1.69
CA ALA A 24 -4.37 -20.53 -1.17
C ALA A 24 -4.11 -21.92 -0.60
N ILE A 25 -4.51 -22.17 0.65
CA ILE A 25 -4.37 -23.47 1.32
C ILE A 25 -5.53 -24.42 0.94
N GLY A 26 -6.63 -23.88 0.43
CA GLY A 26 -7.80 -24.64 0.00
C GLY A 26 -8.57 -23.94 -1.13
N ALA A 27 -9.79 -24.40 -1.40
CA ALA A 27 -10.66 -23.73 -2.36
C ALA A 27 -11.00 -22.32 -1.86
N THR A 28 -10.53 -21.31 -2.58
CA THR A 28 -10.66 -19.90 -2.19
C THR A 28 -11.19 -19.09 -3.37
N SER A 29 -12.15 -18.21 -3.10
CA SER A 29 -12.61 -17.20 -4.05
C SER A 29 -12.19 -15.84 -3.55
N VAL A 30 -11.64 -15.01 -4.46
CA VAL A 30 -11.18 -13.65 -4.15
C VAL A 30 -11.82 -12.67 -5.12
N PHE A 31 -12.16 -11.49 -4.62
CA PHE A 31 -12.53 -10.35 -5.46
C PHE A 31 -11.28 -9.51 -5.70
N VAL A 32 -10.98 -9.23 -6.96
CA VAL A 32 -9.79 -8.46 -7.34
C VAL A 32 -10.20 -7.09 -7.84
N ILE A 33 -9.62 -6.05 -7.27
CA ILE A 33 -9.68 -4.69 -7.80
C ILE A 33 -8.35 -4.43 -8.53
N PRO A 34 -8.36 -4.29 -9.87
CA PRO A 34 -7.13 -3.97 -10.60
C PRO A 34 -6.53 -2.64 -10.13
N LYS A 35 -5.19 -2.50 -10.16
CA LYS A 35 -4.47 -1.29 -9.71
C LYS A 35 -5.11 0.02 -10.20
N GLY A 36 -5.38 0.15 -11.50
CA GLY A 36 -5.99 1.37 -12.05
C GLY A 36 -7.39 1.67 -11.49
N ASN A 37 -8.20 0.63 -11.29
CA ASN A 37 -9.53 0.79 -10.70
C ASN A 37 -9.45 1.13 -9.21
N PHE A 38 -8.45 0.58 -8.51
CA PHE A 38 -8.20 0.89 -7.11
C PHE A 38 -7.77 2.35 -6.95
N GLU A 39 -6.86 2.84 -7.77
CA GLU A 39 -6.46 4.25 -7.79
C GLU A 39 -7.65 5.18 -8.07
N GLN A 40 -8.51 4.82 -9.03
CA GLN A 40 -9.75 5.55 -9.29
C GLN A 40 -10.72 5.51 -8.09
N LEU A 41 -10.84 4.37 -7.43
CA LEU A 41 -11.69 4.20 -6.26
C LEU A 41 -11.22 5.08 -5.09
N LEU A 42 -9.91 5.13 -4.84
CA LEU A 42 -9.33 6.01 -3.82
C LEU A 42 -9.64 7.48 -4.12
N ARG A 43 -9.54 7.92 -5.38
CA ARG A 43 -9.86 9.29 -5.78
C ARG A 43 -11.34 9.64 -5.62
N THR A 44 -12.23 8.71 -5.93
CA THR A 44 -13.67 8.93 -5.94
C THR A 44 -14.33 8.73 -4.57
N CYS A 45 -13.68 8.00 -3.66
CA CYS A 45 -14.19 7.74 -2.31
C CYS A 45 -13.10 8.00 -1.25
N PRO A 46 -12.92 9.26 -0.79
CA PRO A 46 -11.88 9.62 0.17
C PRO A 46 -11.97 8.88 1.51
N ALA A 47 -13.18 8.60 2.00
CA ALA A 47 -13.40 7.84 3.24
C ALA A 47 -12.82 6.43 3.18
N LEU A 48 -12.86 5.80 2.00
CA LEU A 48 -12.32 4.47 1.80
C LEU A 48 -10.79 4.49 1.80
N ALA A 49 -10.18 5.53 1.23
CA ALA A 49 -8.73 5.69 1.25
C ALA A 49 -8.17 5.85 2.67
N GLU A 50 -8.90 6.53 3.55
CA GLU A 50 -8.53 6.67 4.96
C GLU A 50 -8.57 5.30 5.67
N THR A 51 -9.57 4.47 5.36
CA THR A 51 -9.65 3.09 5.87
C THR A 51 -8.47 2.26 5.39
N PHE A 52 -8.12 2.32 4.09
CA PHE A 52 -6.96 1.60 3.57
C PHE A 52 -5.64 2.09 4.18
N ALA A 53 -5.48 3.39 4.41
CA ALA A 53 -4.28 3.93 5.03
C ALA A 53 -4.09 3.47 6.48
N GLN A 54 -5.18 3.25 7.22
CA GLN A 54 -5.14 2.66 8.55
C GLN A 54 -4.72 1.19 8.51
N GLU A 55 -5.18 0.41 7.54
CA GLU A 55 -4.79 -1.00 7.39
C GLU A 55 -3.33 -1.14 6.91
N VAL A 56 -2.92 -0.36 5.91
CA VAL A 56 -1.50 -0.24 5.49
C VAL A 56 -0.61 0.17 6.65
N SER A 57 -1.14 0.97 7.58
CA SER A 57 -0.41 1.36 8.79
C SER A 57 -0.16 0.21 9.76
N LYS A 58 -0.95 -0.87 9.72
CA LYS A 58 -0.72 -2.07 10.54
C LYS A 58 0.39 -2.94 9.95
N GLU A 59 0.52 -2.97 8.62
CA GLU A 59 1.60 -3.70 7.93
C GLU A 59 2.96 -2.96 7.97
N GLN A 60 3.00 -1.76 8.57
CA GLN A 60 4.19 -0.90 8.67
C GLN A 60 5.47 -1.61 9.12
N GLN A 61 5.37 -2.49 10.11
CA GLN A 61 6.54 -3.13 10.68
C GLN A 61 7.25 -4.03 9.67
N GLU A 62 6.50 -4.69 8.78
CA GLU A 62 7.05 -5.56 7.74
C GLU A 62 7.67 -4.73 6.61
N TYR A 63 6.99 -3.65 6.18
CA TYR A 63 7.50 -2.76 5.13
C TYR A 63 8.67 -1.88 5.59
N ALA A 64 8.80 -1.57 6.89
CA ALA A 64 9.92 -0.80 7.42
C ALA A 64 11.27 -1.51 7.22
N GLY A 65 11.31 -2.84 7.44
CA GLY A 65 12.51 -3.64 7.25
C GLY A 65 12.94 -3.69 5.78
N LEU A 66 11.98 -3.91 4.87
CA LEU A 66 12.22 -3.87 3.43
C LEU A 66 12.75 -2.50 2.98
N ARG A 67 12.14 -1.42 3.47
CA ARG A 67 12.55 -0.06 3.11
C ARG A 67 14.01 0.18 3.47
N GLN A 68 14.43 -0.23 4.67
CA GLN A 68 15.82 -0.13 5.08
C GLN A 68 16.74 -0.91 4.14
N GLN A 69 16.39 -2.15 3.80
CA GLN A 69 17.19 -2.98 2.89
C GLN A 69 17.29 -2.38 1.47
N LEU A 70 16.19 -1.85 0.94
CA LEU A 70 16.17 -1.22 -0.38
C LEU A 70 16.94 0.11 -0.41
N GLN A 71 16.96 0.86 0.70
CA GLN A 71 17.81 2.03 0.88
C GLN A 71 19.29 1.64 0.94
N ASP A 72 19.63 0.61 1.71
CA ASP A 72 21.01 0.10 1.83
C ASP A 72 21.56 -0.40 0.48
N LEU A 73 20.69 -0.98 -0.35
CA LEU A 73 21.03 -1.42 -1.71
C LEU A 73 21.05 -0.27 -2.75
N GLY A 74 20.71 0.97 -2.36
CA GLY A 74 20.65 2.12 -3.25
C GLY A 74 19.53 2.04 -4.31
N LEU A 75 18.60 1.11 -4.16
CA LEU A 75 17.47 0.86 -5.08
C LEU A 75 16.27 1.76 -4.79
N LEU A 76 16.19 2.33 -3.58
CA LEU A 76 15.29 3.42 -3.23
C LEU A 76 16.00 4.77 -3.39
N GLN A 77 15.97 5.34 -4.58
CA GLN A 77 16.31 6.75 -4.82
C GLN A 77 15.03 7.59 -4.70
N MET A 78 14.52 7.78 -3.47
CA MET A 78 13.40 8.71 -3.27
C MET A 78 13.94 10.07 -2.86
N THR A 79 13.81 11.03 -3.78
CA THR A 79 14.16 12.43 -3.64
C THR A 79 13.35 13.21 -2.60
N GLU A 80 12.46 12.57 -1.83
CA GLU A 80 11.64 13.28 -0.84
C GLU A 80 11.72 12.67 0.56
N ARG A 81 12.10 13.55 1.48
CA ARG A 81 12.28 13.36 2.91
C ARG A 81 10.93 13.08 3.58
N HIS A 82 10.50 11.83 3.61
CA HIS A 82 9.50 11.38 4.57
C HIS A 82 10.17 10.46 5.58
N HIS A 83 10.42 11.00 6.77
CA HIS A 83 11.14 10.34 7.85
C HIS A 83 10.34 9.16 8.42
N ASP A 84 9.00 9.22 8.34
CA ASP A 84 8.10 8.16 8.82
C ASP A 84 7.22 7.58 7.71
N PHE A 85 6.93 6.28 7.78
CA PHE A 85 6.06 5.59 6.80
C PHE A 85 4.68 6.25 6.72
N VAL A 86 4.14 6.66 7.88
CA VAL A 86 2.87 7.38 7.99
C VAL A 86 2.92 8.67 7.18
N ASP A 87 4.01 9.43 7.26
CA ASP A 87 4.15 10.69 6.52
C ASP A 87 4.13 10.46 5.01
N TRP A 88 4.72 9.36 4.56
CA TRP A 88 4.71 9.01 3.15
C TRP A 88 3.36 8.46 2.68
N VAL A 89 2.67 7.64 3.48
CA VAL A 89 1.27 7.25 3.20
C VAL A 89 0.41 8.50 3.09
N GLN A 90 0.56 9.44 4.02
CA GLN A 90 -0.14 10.72 3.98
C GLN A 90 0.25 11.58 2.77
N ALA A 91 1.53 11.65 2.41
CA ALA A 91 2.00 12.39 1.23
C ALA A 91 1.44 11.78 -0.06
N ARG A 92 1.39 10.45 -0.14
CA ARG A 92 0.83 9.72 -1.28
C ARG A 92 -0.68 9.89 -1.37
N LEU A 93 -1.41 9.80 -0.26
CA LEU A 93 -2.83 10.14 -0.22
C LEU A 93 -3.04 11.58 -0.71
N LYS A 94 -2.27 12.54 -0.20
CA LYS A 94 -2.32 13.93 -0.68
C LYS A 94 -2.05 14.00 -2.18
N GLN A 95 -1.08 13.29 -2.73
CA GLN A 95 -0.81 13.27 -4.17
C GLN A 95 -1.99 12.68 -4.97
N ILE A 96 -2.59 11.60 -4.51
CA ILE A 96 -3.78 10.99 -5.12
C ILE A 96 -4.97 11.96 -5.12
N PHE A 97 -5.13 12.74 -4.04
CA PHE A 97 -6.23 13.69 -3.88
C PHE A 97 -5.99 15.09 -4.45
N SER A 98 -4.73 15.51 -4.62
CA SER A 98 -4.37 16.88 -5.05
C SER A 98 -4.34 17.06 -6.56
N ILE A 99 -4.45 15.99 -7.34
CA ILE A 99 -4.55 16.06 -8.79
C ILE A 99 -6.04 16.20 -9.15
N SER A 100 -6.51 17.45 -9.20
CA SER A 100 -7.72 17.89 -9.90
C SER A 100 -7.34 18.62 -11.18
#